data_AF-A0AAV5ZVY3-F1
#
_entry.id   AF-A0AAV5ZVY3-F1
#
_cell.length_a   1.000
_cell.length_b   1.000
_cell.length_c   1.000
_cell.angle_alpha   90.00
_cell.angle_beta   90.00
_cell.angle_gamma   90.00
#
_symmetry.space_group_name_H-M   'P 1'
#
loop_
_entity.id
_entity.type
_entity.pdbx_description
1 polymer ?
#
loop_
_entity_poly.entity_id
_entity_poly.type
_entity_poly.pdbx_seq_one_letter_code
_entity_poly.pdbx_strand_id
1 'polypeptide(L)'
;RPLGQHVGKVTGDRETLFILNHPARYALTVEQTLRRIRAITRDGLPIHAVEITDTGLYQAEYDVDAIELPKVATDDAHRDEHFGRAWIEVEATRSADAILRAVKAGAFSVGFACDTPPRFGFSWRL
;
A
#
# COMPACT_ATOMS: atom_id res chain seq x y z
N ARG A 1 12.70 15.83 14.95
CA ARG A 1 11.59 14.98 15.45
C ARG A 1 11.31 13.93 14.38
N PRO A 2 11.20 12.64 14.67
CA PRO A 2 10.71 11.73 13.64
C PRO A 2 9.26 12.16 13.37
N LEU A 3 8.96 12.57 12.13
CA LEU A 3 7.62 12.34 11.62
C LEU A 3 7.49 10.81 11.66
N GLY A 4 6.69 10.31 12.60
CA GLY A 4 6.48 8.88 12.81
C GLY A 4 5.99 8.28 11.51
N GLN A 5 6.89 7.62 10.79
CA GLN A 5 6.56 6.93 9.56
C GLN A 5 5.54 5.86 9.92
N HIS A 6 4.40 5.86 9.24
CA HIS A 6 3.41 4.82 9.42
C HIS A 6 3.95 3.52 8.82
N VAL A 7 3.97 2.46 9.64
CA VAL A 7 4.27 1.10 9.22
C VAL A 7 3.03 0.26 9.49
N GLY A 8 2.41 -0.24 8.43
CA GLY A 8 1.27 -1.15 8.54
C GLY A 8 1.73 -2.51 9.05
N LYS A 9 0.96 -3.14 9.94
CA LYS A 9 1.16 -4.52 10.39
C LYS A 9 -0.08 -5.34 10.08
N VAL A 10 0.09 -6.37 9.26
CA VAL A 10 -0.97 -7.34 8.94
C VAL A 10 -0.54 -8.70 9.45
N THR A 11 -1.38 -9.36 10.25
CA THR A 11 -1.06 -10.64 10.90
C THR A 11 -1.96 -11.76 10.38
N GLY A 12 -1.36 -12.90 10.07
CA GLY A 12 -2.01 -14.19 10.02
C GLY A 12 -1.75 -14.99 11.30
N ASP A 13 -1.95 -16.30 11.24
CA ASP A 13 -1.72 -17.20 12.38
C ASP A 13 -0.22 -17.41 12.64
N ARG A 14 0.59 -17.44 11.58
CA ARG A 14 2.05 -17.65 11.65
C ARG A 14 2.83 -16.58 10.92
N GLU A 15 2.20 -15.91 9.96
CA GLU A 15 2.83 -14.87 9.17
C GLU A 15 2.53 -13.48 9.71
N THR A 16 3.47 -12.57 9.55
CA THR A 16 3.24 -11.14 9.73
C THR A 16 3.88 -10.40 8.58
N LEU A 17 3.14 -9.46 8.00
CA LEU A 17 3.58 -8.55 6.96
C LEU A 17 3.71 -7.14 7.55
N PHE A 18 4.81 -6.46 7.22
CA PHE A 18 5.04 -5.07 7.58
C PHE A 18 5.24 -4.25 6.31
N ILE A 19 4.48 -3.17 6.19
CA ILE A 19 4.44 -2.34 4.98
C ILE A 19 4.88 -0.94 5.38
N LEU A 20 5.80 -0.35 4.63
CA LEU A 20 6.07 1.09 4.75
C LEU A 20 4.93 1.83 4.04
N ASN A 21 4.02 2.42 4.81
CA ASN A 21 2.81 3.03 4.26
C ASN A 21 3.09 4.42 3.69
N HIS A 22 2.43 4.73 2.56
CA HIS A 22 2.34 6.01 1.86
C HIS A 22 3.51 6.98 2.09
N PRO A 23 4.75 6.67 1.66
CA PRO A 23 5.89 7.59 1.78
C PRO A 23 5.63 8.96 1.15
N ALA A 24 4.77 9.01 0.11
CA ALA A 24 4.26 10.23 -0.51
C ALA A 24 3.64 11.22 0.47
N ARG A 25 2.86 10.73 1.45
CA ARG A 25 2.20 11.57 2.45
C ARG A 25 3.19 12.34 3.31
N TYR A 26 4.40 11.80 3.46
CA TYR A 26 5.49 12.40 4.22
C TYR A 26 6.45 13.23 3.37
N ALA A 27 6.15 13.39 2.07
CA ALA A 27 7.00 14.06 1.08
C ALA A 27 8.45 13.53 1.09
N LEU A 28 8.63 12.23 1.29
CA LEU A 28 9.96 11.61 1.27
C LEU A 28 10.40 11.40 -0.16
N THR A 29 11.60 11.79 -0.52
CA THR A 29 12.20 11.34 -1.79
C THR A 29 12.43 9.82 -1.77
N VAL A 30 12.58 9.18 -2.94
CA VAL A 30 12.96 7.75 -3.03
C VAL A 30 14.19 7.43 -2.16
N GLU A 31 15.21 8.28 -2.19
CA GLU A 31 16.42 8.09 -1.38
C GLU A 31 16.12 8.16 0.13
N GLN A 32 15.28 9.11 0.56
CA GLN A 32 14.83 9.21 1.95
C GLN A 32 14.00 8.01 2.37
N THR A 33 13.13 7.51 1.50
CA THR A 33 12.34 6.28 1.69
C THR A 33 13.25 5.07 1.91
N LEU A 34 14.27 4.88 1.06
CA LEU A 34 15.26 3.82 1.22
C LEU A 34 16.04 3.93 2.54
N ARG A 35 16.49 5.14 2.90
CA ARG A 35 17.14 5.37 4.20
C ARG A 35 16.22 5.03 5.37
N ARG A 36 14.93 5.37 5.26
CA ARG A 36 13.92 5.08 6.28
C ARG A 36 13.71 3.57 6.43
N ILE A 37 13.55 2.84 5.33
CA ILE A 37 13.42 1.38 5.33
C ILE A 37 14.63 0.74 6.02
N ARG A 38 15.85 1.14 5.64
CA ARG A 38 17.09 0.62 6.25
C ARG A 38 17.19 0.91 7.74
N ALA A 39 16.77 2.09 8.18
CA ALA A 39 16.79 2.46 9.60
C ALA A 39 15.79 1.62 10.40
N ILE A 40 14.53 1.54 9.95
CA ILE A 40 13.48 0.78 10.63
C ILE A 40 13.83 -0.71 10.70
N THR A 41 14.32 -1.30 9.61
CA THR A 41 14.76 -2.69 9.57
C THR A 41 15.93 -2.95 10.53
N ARG A 42 16.90 -2.03 10.61
CA ARG A 42 18.03 -2.14 11.55
C ARG A 42 17.58 -2.08 13.01
N ASP A 43 16.53 -1.32 13.30
CA ASP A 43 15.96 -1.19 14.64
C ASP A 43 15.07 -2.39 15.03
N GLY A 44 15.03 -3.44 14.20
CA GLY A 44 14.43 -4.74 14.50
C GLY A 44 13.05 -4.97 13.89
N LEU A 45 12.53 -4.04 13.08
CA LEU A 45 11.23 -4.18 12.43
C LEU A 45 11.41 -4.41 10.91
N PRO A 46 11.34 -5.65 10.41
CA PRO A 46 11.58 -5.92 8.99
C PRO A 46 10.48 -5.32 8.13
N ILE A 47 10.83 -4.46 7.17
CA ILE A 47 9.90 -3.96 6.15
C ILE A 47 9.87 -4.94 4.97
N HIS A 48 8.68 -5.41 4.62
CA HIS A 48 8.47 -6.43 3.60
C HIS A 48 7.92 -5.89 2.28
N ALA A 49 7.28 -4.72 2.32
CA ALA A 49 6.67 -4.08 1.16
C ALA A 49 6.62 -2.56 1.36
N VAL A 50 6.43 -1.83 0.27
CA VAL A 50 6.25 -0.37 0.27
C VAL A 50 4.95 -0.04 -0.44
N GLU A 51 4.17 0.86 0.14
CA GLU A 51 2.96 1.35 -0.51
C GLU A 51 3.32 2.40 -1.58
N ILE A 52 2.70 2.29 -2.75
CA ILE A 52 2.87 3.20 -3.90
C ILE A 52 1.64 4.08 -4.15
N THR A 53 0.85 4.27 -3.11
CA THR A 53 -0.38 5.08 -3.10
C THR A 53 -0.39 6.07 -1.95
N ASP A 54 -1.14 7.15 -2.10
CA ASP A 54 -1.62 7.97 -0.99
C ASP A 54 -3.14 8.08 -1.10
N THR A 55 -3.87 7.48 -0.14
CA THR A 55 -5.33 7.50 -0.14
C THR A 55 -5.93 6.94 -1.45
N GLY A 56 -5.32 5.86 -1.95
CA GLY A 56 -5.70 5.22 -3.21
C GLY A 56 -5.24 5.91 -4.49
N LEU A 57 -4.59 7.08 -4.41
CA LEU A 57 -4.03 7.75 -5.58
C LEU A 57 -2.63 7.21 -5.87
N TYR A 58 -2.40 6.74 -7.09
CA TYR A 58 -1.11 6.19 -7.51
C TYR A 58 0.01 7.24 -7.51
N GLN A 59 1.17 6.87 -6.99
CA GLN A 59 2.34 7.73 -6.83
C GLN A 59 3.54 7.14 -7.58
N ALA A 60 3.64 7.44 -8.87
CA ALA A 60 4.67 6.89 -9.77
C ALA A 60 6.11 7.14 -9.33
N GLU A 61 6.38 8.17 -8.52
CA GLU A 61 7.72 8.42 -7.95
C GLU A 61 8.24 7.24 -7.12
N TYR A 62 7.35 6.47 -6.49
CA TYR A 62 7.72 5.36 -5.61
C TYR A 62 7.64 3.99 -6.29
N ASP A 63 7.06 3.90 -7.49
CA ASP A 63 7.05 2.66 -8.28
C ASP A 63 8.25 2.61 -9.23
N VAL A 64 9.43 2.45 -8.63
CA VAL A 64 10.71 2.43 -9.32
C VAL A 64 11.54 1.23 -8.90
N ASP A 65 12.44 0.78 -9.76
CA ASP A 65 13.31 -0.39 -9.51
C ASP A 65 14.26 -0.16 -8.34
N ALA A 66 14.61 1.10 -8.04
CA ALA A 66 15.44 1.44 -6.89
C ALA A 66 14.82 1.01 -5.55
N ILE A 67 13.49 0.84 -5.48
CA ILE A 67 12.79 0.23 -4.35
C ILE A 67 12.59 -1.25 -4.66
N GLU A 68 13.54 -2.08 -4.23
CA GLU A 68 13.58 -3.54 -4.46
C GLU A 68 12.63 -4.33 -3.53
N LEU A 69 11.62 -3.68 -2.98
CA LEU A 69 10.56 -4.32 -2.19
C LEU A 69 9.28 -4.43 -3.04
N PRO A 70 8.44 -5.46 -2.79
CA PRO A 70 7.10 -5.51 -3.34
C PRO A 70 6.34 -4.18 -3.15
N LYS A 71 5.74 -3.68 -4.24
CA LYS A 71 4.97 -2.44 -4.27
C LYS A 71 3.49 -2.74 -4.09
N VAL A 72 2.90 -2.35 -2.96
CA VAL A 72 1.47 -2.56 -2.69
C VAL A 72 0.68 -1.30 -2.97
N ALA A 73 -0.56 -1.46 -3.43
CA ALA A 73 -1.51 -0.36 -3.59
C ALA A 73 -2.65 -0.52 -2.57
N THR A 74 -2.99 0.56 -1.87
CA THR A 74 -4.09 0.56 -0.89
C THR A 74 -4.89 1.84 -1.00
N ASP A 75 -6.16 1.77 -0.63
CA ASP A 75 -7.05 2.94 -0.64
C ASP A 75 -6.85 3.87 0.57
N ASP A 76 -6.17 3.41 1.63
CA ASP A 76 -6.02 4.06 2.94
C ASP A 76 -7.28 4.87 3.33
N ALA A 77 -8.44 4.22 3.24
CA ALA A 77 -9.70 4.92 3.27
C ALA A 77 -10.03 5.52 4.64
N HIS A 78 -10.32 6.82 4.65
CA HIS A 78 -10.75 7.60 5.83
C HIS A 78 -12.16 8.18 5.64
N ARG A 79 -12.73 8.05 4.44
CA ARG A 79 -14.05 8.53 4.02
C ARG A 79 -14.61 7.56 2.97
N ASP A 80 -15.93 7.50 2.83
CA ASP A 80 -16.60 6.57 1.90
C ASP A 80 -16.12 6.70 0.45
N GLU A 81 -15.83 7.92 0.01
CA GLU A 81 -15.30 8.23 -1.32
C GLU A 81 -13.89 7.68 -1.58
N HIS A 82 -13.18 7.22 -0.55
CA HIS A 82 -11.86 6.60 -0.69
C HIS A 82 -11.96 5.09 -0.99
N PHE A 83 -13.04 4.43 -0.59
CA PHE A 83 -13.15 2.98 -0.67
C PHE A 83 -12.93 2.45 -2.09
N GLY A 84 -12.05 1.46 -2.21
CA GLY A 84 -11.82 0.75 -3.47
C GLY A 84 -11.06 1.57 -4.52
N ARG A 85 -10.46 2.71 -4.17
CA ARG A 85 -9.61 3.48 -5.10
C ARG A 85 -8.40 2.71 -5.58
N ALA A 86 -7.82 1.87 -4.72
CA ALA A 86 -6.70 1.01 -5.05
C ALA A 86 -6.73 -0.28 -4.23
N TRP A 87 -6.20 -1.37 -4.80
CA TRP A 87 -6.14 -2.68 -4.16
C TRP A 87 -4.98 -3.52 -4.71
N ILE A 88 -4.76 -4.68 -4.09
CA ILE A 88 -3.94 -5.75 -4.67
C ILE A 88 -4.80 -6.98 -4.91
N GLU A 89 -4.50 -7.73 -5.97
CA GLU A 89 -5.12 -9.01 -6.29
C GLU A 89 -4.08 -10.11 -6.11
N VAL A 90 -4.41 -11.08 -5.25
CA VAL A 90 -3.49 -12.13 -4.82
C VAL A 90 -4.11 -13.48 -5.14
N GLU A 91 -3.48 -14.24 -6.01
CA GLU A 91 -3.85 -15.62 -6.31
C GLU A 91 -3.20 -16.56 -5.29
N ALA A 92 -3.96 -16.94 -4.26
CA ALA A 92 -3.50 -17.83 -3.20
C ALA A 92 -4.66 -18.63 -2.61
N THR A 93 -4.34 -19.70 -1.87
CA THR A 93 -5.31 -20.32 -0.96
C THR A 93 -5.90 -19.24 -0.06
N ARG A 94 -7.22 -19.29 0.17
CA ARG A 94 -7.95 -18.33 1.00
C ARG A 94 -7.64 -18.49 2.50
N SER A 95 -6.40 -18.23 2.88
CA SER A 95 -5.91 -18.16 4.25
C SER A 95 -4.99 -16.95 4.41
N ALA A 96 -5.02 -16.32 5.58
CA ALA A 96 -4.21 -15.12 5.84
C ALA A 96 -2.73 -15.41 5.59
N ASP A 97 -2.20 -16.51 6.15
CA ASP A 97 -0.79 -16.88 5.98
C ASP A 97 -0.38 -17.11 4.52
N ALA A 98 -1.24 -17.74 3.69
CA ALA A 98 -0.93 -17.96 2.28
C ALA A 98 -0.89 -16.65 1.50
N ILE A 99 -1.86 -15.76 1.76
CA ILE A 99 -1.92 -14.42 1.16
C ILE A 99 -0.69 -13.61 1.57
N LEU A 100 -0.33 -13.58 2.86
CA LEU A 100 0.83 -12.82 3.33
C LEU A 100 2.15 -13.33 2.75
N ARG A 101 2.32 -14.65 2.57
CA ARG A 101 3.49 -15.19 1.87
C ARG A 101 3.56 -14.76 0.41
N ALA A 102 2.44 -14.80 -0.30
CA ALA A 102 2.37 -14.35 -1.69
C ALA A 102 2.72 -12.86 -1.81
N VAL A 103 2.21 -12.01 -0.92
CA VAL A 103 2.54 -10.58 -0.89
C VAL A 103 4.03 -10.35 -0.62
N LYS A 104 4.62 -11.03 0.36
CA LYS A 104 6.08 -10.95 0.63
C LYS A 104 6.93 -11.37 -0.57
N ALA A 105 6.44 -12.31 -1.38
CA ALA A 105 7.11 -12.79 -2.58
C ALA A 105 6.87 -11.89 -3.81
N GLY A 106 6.06 -10.83 -3.69
CA GLY A 106 5.67 -9.98 -4.83
C GLY A 106 4.71 -10.67 -5.81
N ALA A 107 4.06 -11.77 -5.41
CA ALA A 107 3.16 -12.56 -6.26
C ALA A 107 1.73 -12.01 -6.22
N PHE A 108 1.54 -10.81 -6.76
CA PHE A 108 0.25 -10.13 -6.85
C PHE A 108 0.25 -9.08 -7.96
N SER A 109 -0.93 -8.63 -8.39
CA SER A 109 -1.11 -7.45 -9.24
C SER A 109 -1.69 -6.30 -8.44
N VAL A 110 -1.41 -5.07 -8.87
CA VAL A 110 -2.04 -3.86 -8.32
C VAL A 110 -3.23 -3.47 -9.19
N GLY A 111 -4.30 -3.02 -8.55
CA GLY A 111 -5.50 -2.51 -9.20
C GLY A 111 -5.81 -1.09 -8.74
N PHE A 112 -6.36 -0.28 -9.65
CA PHE A 112 -6.80 1.08 -9.38
C PHE A 112 -8.17 1.27 -9.99
N ALA A 113 -9.07 1.95 -9.28
CA ALA A 113 -10.32 2.38 -9.87
C ALA A 113 -10.00 3.40 -10.95
N CYS A 114 -10.44 3.16 -12.19
CA CYS A 114 -10.41 4.22 -13.20
C CYS A 114 -11.27 5.39 -12.69
N ASP A 115 -10.81 6.63 -12.89
CA ASP A 115 -11.64 7.82 -12.77
C ASP A 115 -12.80 7.75 -13.79
N THR A 116 -13.80 6.93 -13.49
CA THR A 116 -15.12 7.08 -14.10
C THR A 116 -15.84 8.03 -13.16
N PRO A 117 -15.95 9.34 -13.47
CA PRO A 117 -16.83 10.20 -12.70
C PRO A 117 -18.19 9.52 -12.68
N PRO A 118 -18.87 9.48 -11.52
CA PRO A 118 -20.17 8.83 -11.48
C PRO A 118 -21.06 9.53 -12.50
N ARG A 119 -21.62 8.75 -13.44
CA ARG A 119 -22.70 9.21 -14.30
C ARG A 119 -23.95 9.38 -13.44
N PHE A 120 -23.96 10.36 -12.55
CA PHE A 120 -25.18 10.77 -11.84
C PHE A 120 -26.01 11.65 -12.76
N GLY A 121 -26.71 10.99 -13.67
CA GLY A 121 -28.00 11.45 -14.19
C GLY A 121 -29.09 10.68 -13.49
N PHE A 122 -29.42 11.06 -12.24
CA PHE A 122 -30.69 10.68 -11.62
C PHE A 122 -31.33 11.93 -11.02
N SER A 123 -32.27 12.49 -11.78
CA SER A 123 -33.25 13.45 -11.30
C SER A 123 -34.25 12.69 -10.42
N TRP A 124 -34.26 12.99 -9.12
CA TRP A 124 -35.44 12.74 -8.31
C TRP A 124 -36.45 13.86 -8.60
N ARG A 125 -37.59 13.51 -9.18
CA ARG A 125 -38.79 14.34 -9.06
C ARG A 125 -39.60 13.77 -7.90
N LEU A 126 -39.91 14.64 -6.94
CA LEU A 126 -40.98 14.47 -5.96
C LEU A 126 -42.32 14.42 -6.68
#